data_AF-A0A2N8ESE6-F1
#
_entry.id   AF-A0A2N8ESE6-F1
#
_cell.length_a   1.000
_cell.length_b   1.000
_cell.length_c   1.000
_cell.angle_alpha   90.00
_cell.angle_beta   90.00
_cell.angle_gamma   90.00
#
_symmetry.space_group_name_H-M   'P 1'
#
loop_
_entity.id
_entity.type
_entity.pdbx_description
1 polymer ?
#
loop_
_entity_poly.entity_id
_entity_poly.type
_entity_poly.pdbx_seq_one_letter_code
_entity_poly.pdbx_strand_id
1 'polypeptide(L)'
;MNVSDAASFQIPYPQTVKASPEKAQLEKVDTPVMDDRLKLTIEKLRAPRSEPRNLSSEKLDEVEEFLNELESINGFYDLPPLIESFRYSMIRHHEFQANLMLKKMDEIYSDFKKDLQNKWSGLAHNVMGFTVAEDGQLKVTSPPDTLTARDEEILNTLLNEAKGLQPLSFKHAKTVIELIQLDKPQFEGKVKLDLSNFHKMIDYGLLLNKGALDLSSTDSWLDQLHKKAEKDPSERKQGLHIEA
;
A
#
# COMPACT_ATOMS: atom_id res chain seq x y z
N MET A 1 -58.65 54.73 34.72
CA MET A 1 -57.38 54.08 34.32
C MET A 1 -56.49 53.93 35.54
N ASN A 2 -56.40 52.74 36.11
CA ASN A 2 -55.18 51.90 36.06
C ASN A 2 -55.44 50.63 36.87
N VAL A 3 -55.21 49.51 36.20
CA VAL A 3 -55.28 48.14 36.70
C VAL A 3 -53.84 47.70 36.90
N SER A 4 -53.53 46.98 37.98
CA SER A 4 -52.58 45.86 37.99
C SER A 4 -52.49 45.23 39.39
N ASP A 5 -53.25 44.16 39.56
CA ASP A 5 -53.02 43.08 40.52
C ASP A 5 -52.08 42.03 39.90
N ALA A 6 -51.19 41.44 40.70
CA ALA A 6 -50.73 40.03 40.64
C ALA A 6 -49.63 39.83 41.70
N ALA A 7 -49.94 39.23 42.85
CA ALA A 7 -49.94 37.79 43.13
C ALA A 7 -48.53 37.19 43.32
N SER A 8 -48.05 37.15 44.57
CA SER A 8 -46.88 36.39 45.00
C SER A 8 -47.24 34.92 45.18
N PHE A 9 -46.67 34.04 44.34
CA PHE A 9 -46.76 32.60 44.51
C PHE A 9 -45.56 32.09 45.31
N GLN A 10 -45.80 31.58 46.52
CA GLN A 10 -44.86 30.73 47.24
C GLN A 10 -44.79 29.37 46.56
N ILE A 11 -43.59 28.99 46.09
CA ILE A 11 -43.34 27.66 45.55
C ILE A 11 -42.98 26.72 46.72
N PRO A 12 -43.71 25.62 46.94
CA PRO A 12 -43.34 24.61 47.93
C PRO A 12 -42.15 23.78 47.45
N TYR A 13 -41.18 23.55 48.34
CA TYR A 13 -40.05 22.65 48.11
C TYR A 13 -40.54 21.23 47.80
N PRO A 14 -40.11 20.59 46.68
CA PRO A 14 -40.37 19.17 46.49
C PRO A 14 -39.49 18.34 47.43
N GLN A 15 -40.16 17.40 48.10
CA GLN A 15 -39.59 16.40 48.99
C GLN A 15 -38.53 15.55 48.28
N THR A 16 -37.51 15.15 49.02
CA THR A 16 -36.48 14.20 48.62
C THR A 16 -37.09 12.88 48.16
N VAL A 17 -37.09 12.67 46.84
CA VAL A 17 -37.34 11.34 46.25
C VAL A 17 -36.14 10.47 46.60
N LYS A 18 -36.35 9.44 47.42
CA LYS A 18 -35.40 8.35 47.60
C LYS A 18 -35.21 7.66 46.25
N ALA A 19 -34.10 7.94 45.58
CA ALA A 19 -33.66 7.13 44.45
C ALA A 19 -33.26 5.75 44.98
N SER A 20 -34.01 4.72 44.57
CA SER A 20 -33.52 3.34 44.58
C SER A 20 -32.22 3.28 43.76
N PRO A 21 -31.16 2.61 44.23
CA PRO A 21 -30.00 2.37 43.40
C PRO A 21 -30.33 1.19 42.49
N GLU A 22 -31.04 1.46 41.40
CA GLU A 22 -30.94 0.56 40.25
C GLU A 22 -29.54 0.77 39.71
N LYS A 23 -28.61 -0.11 40.12
CA LYS A 23 -27.27 -0.19 39.56
C LYS A 23 -27.45 -0.42 38.06
N ALA A 24 -27.37 0.66 37.28
CA ALA A 24 -26.93 0.55 35.91
C ALA A 24 -25.61 -0.22 35.97
N GLN A 25 -25.65 -1.49 35.61
CA GLN A 25 -24.45 -2.23 35.31
C GLN A 25 -23.86 -1.51 34.11
N LEU A 26 -22.85 -0.67 34.36
CA LEU A 26 -21.90 -0.27 33.35
C LEU A 26 -21.42 -1.60 32.75
N GLU A 27 -21.86 -1.92 31.53
CA GLU A 27 -21.12 -2.87 30.72
C GLU A 27 -19.67 -2.39 30.79
N LYS A 28 -18.80 -3.23 31.33
CA LYS A 28 -17.37 -3.00 31.21
C LYS A 28 -17.09 -3.11 29.73
N VAL A 29 -17.12 -1.98 29.03
CA VAL A 29 -16.50 -1.88 27.73
C VAL A 29 -15.03 -2.16 27.99
N ASP A 30 -14.56 -3.31 27.51
CA ASP A 30 -13.16 -3.69 27.57
C ASP A 30 -12.38 -2.58 26.88
N THR A 31 -11.75 -1.70 27.69
CA THR A 31 -10.95 -0.62 27.14
C THR A 31 -9.74 -1.26 26.46
N PRO A 32 -9.45 -0.92 25.19
CA PRO A 32 -8.30 -1.48 24.49
C PRO A 32 -7.04 -1.33 25.33
N VAL A 33 -6.39 -2.45 25.66
CA VAL A 33 -5.19 -2.43 26.50
C VAL A 33 -4.00 -2.08 25.63
N MET A 34 -3.36 -0.95 25.94
CA MET A 34 -2.13 -0.53 25.29
C MET A 34 -0.96 -1.41 25.74
N ASP A 35 -0.56 -2.34 24.89
CA ASP A 35 0.63 -3.17 25.12
C ASP A 35 1.94 -2.40 24.91
N ASP A 36 3.06 -3.02 25.27
CA ASP A 36 4.37 -2.38 25.20
C ASP A 36 4.89 -2.20 23.76
N ARG A 37 4.42 -3.03 22.82
CA ARG A 37 4.77 -2.92 21.40
C ARG A 37 4.12 -1.68 20.78
N LEU A 38 2.87 -1.42 21.12
CA LEU A 38 2.11 -0.27 20.69
C LEU A 38 2.67 1.03 21.28
N LYS A 39 3.02 1.03 22.58
CA LYS A 39 3.73 2.16 23.22
C LYS A 39 5.03 2.51 22.49
N LEU A 40 5.85 1.50 22.17
CA LEU A 40 7.11 1.71 21.46
C LEU A 40 6.89 2.28 20.05
N THR A 41 5.83 1.85 19.37
CA THR A 41 5.48 2.38 18.04
C THR A 41 5.04 3.84 18.12
N ILE A 42 4.21 4.19 19.11
CA ILE A 42 3.79 5.56 19.39
C ILE A 42 5.00 6.45 19.76
N GLU A 43 5.91 5.95 20.60
CA GLU A 43 7.14 6.66 20.97
C GLU A 43 7.99 6.97 19.72
N LYS A 44 8.18 5.97 18.84
CA LYS A 44 8.88 6.16 17.57
C LYS A 44 8.17 7.14 16.64
N LEU A 45 6.84 7.14 16.58
CA LEU A 45 6.10 8.12 15.78
C LEU A 45 6.35 9.55 16.26
N ARG A 46 6.36 9.75 17.58
CA ARG A 46 6.60 11.02 18.27
C ARG A 46 8.08 11.43 18.29
N ALA A 47 9.00 10.51 18.02
CA ALA A 47 10.42 10.81 17.98
C ALA A 47 10.76 11.92 16.96
N PRO A 48 11.80 12.73 17.21
CA PRO A 48 12.23 13.77 16.28
C PRO A 48 12.49 13.21 14.88
N ARG A 49 12.19 14.00 13.84
CA ARG A 49 12.37 13.59 12.43
C ARG A 49 13.82 13.20 12.08
N SER A 50 14.80 13.62 12.87
CA SER A 50 16.21 13.25 12.72
C SER A 50 16.52 11.81 13.09
N GLU A 51 15.64 11.12 13.82
CA GLU A 51 15.84 9.75 14.26
C GLU A 51 15.21 8.74 13.28
N PRO A 52 15.90 7.63 12.98
CA PRO A 52 15.36 6.58 12.13
C PRO A 52 14.22 5.86 12.86
N ARG A 53 12.99 6.07 12.40
CA ARG A 53 11.78 5.50 13.02
C ARG A 53 11.57 4.03 12.68
N ASN A 54 12.01 3.58 11.50
CA ASN A 54 11.95 2.17 11.05
C ASN A 54 10.58 1.51 11.34
N LEU A 55 9.50 2.20 10.97
CA LEU A 55 8.13 1.71 11.12
C LEU A 55 7.63 1.17 9.77
N SER A 56 6.90 0.05 9.82
CA SER A 56 6.22 -0.55 8.66
C SER A 56 4.77 -0.09 8.59
N SER A 57 4.09 -0.32 7.46
CA SER A 57 2.64 -0.05 7.35
C SER A 57 1.85 -0.79 8.42
N GLU A 58 2.15 -2.07 8.66
CA GLU A 58 1.48 -2.90 9.68
C GLU A 58 1.53 -2.28 11.08
N LYS A 59 2.66 -1.65 11.46
CA LYS A 59 2.77 -0.98 12.76
C LYS A 59 1.96 0.30 12.83
N LEU A 60 1.78 1.00 11.70
CA LEU A 60 0.91 2.16 11.64
C LEU A 60 -0.55 1.71 11.74
N ASP A 61 -0.90 0.63 11.05
CA ASP A 61 -2.23 0.03 11.06
C ASP A 61 -2.63 -0.39 12.49
N GLU A 62 -1.72 -1.02 13.24
CA GLU A 62 -1.94 -1.37 14.66
C GLU A 62 -2.25 -0.14 15.53
N VAL A 63 -1.61 1.00 15.26
CA VAL A 63 -1.90 2.26 15.99
C VAL A 63 -3.25 2.82 15.55
N GLU A 64 -3.56 2.80 14.26
CA GLU A 64 -4.85 3.27 13.73
C GLU A 64 -6.01 2.41 14.27
N GLU A 65 -5.88 1.09 14.29
CA GLU A 65 -6.84 0.15 14.87
C GLU A 65 -7.07 0.44 16.35
N PHE A 66 -6.00 0.57 17.14
CA PHE A 66 -6.12 0.96 18.54
C PHE A 66 -6.87 2.28 18.72
N LEU A 67 -6.54 3.30 17.92
CA LEU A 67 -7.20 4.60 17.99
C LEU A 67 -8.69 4.54 17.64
N ASN A 68 -9.07 3.64 16.72
CA ASN A 68 -10.46 3.43 16.32
C ASN A 68 -11.28 2.67 17.37
N GLU A 69 -10.65 1.82 18.18
CA GLU A 69 -11.32 1.12 19.28
C GLU A 69 -11.52 1.99 20.53
N LEU A 70 -10.83 3.13 20.64
CA LEU A 70 -11.02 4.06 21.73
C LEU A 70 -12.37 4.81 21.59
N GLU A 71 -13.22 4.73 22.62
CA GLU A 71 -14.44 5.56 22.71
C GLU A 71 -14.12 7.07 22.66
N SER A 72 -12.92 7.46 23.09
CA SER A 72 -12.42 8.82 23.02
C SER A 72 -10.91 8.84 22.82
N ILE A 73 -10.44 9.58 21.82
CA ILE A 73 -9.01 9.79 21.51
C ILE A 73 -8.31 10.77 22.48
N ASN A 74 -8.83 10.93 23.70
CA ASN A 74 -8.27 11.81 24.72
C ASN A 74 -6.79 11.45 25.02
N GLY A 75 -5.88 12.40 24.77
CA GLY A 75 -4.44 12.20 24.95
C GLY A 75 -3.70 11.65 23.72
N PHE A 76 -4.42 11.40 22.61
CA PHE A 76 -3.87 10.89 21.36
C PHE A 76 -4.25 11.72 20.13
N TYR A 77 -4.78 12.92 20.31
CA TYR A 77 -5.16 13.84 19.22
C TYR A 77 -3.99 14.19 18.27
N ASP A 78 -2.75 14.07 18.74
CA ASP A 78 -1.55 14.27 17.96
C ASP A 78 -1.25 13.09 17.00
N LEU A 79 -1.75 11.89 17.29
CA LEU A 79 -1.37 10.68 16.56
C LEU A 79 -1.94 10.61 15.14
N PRO A 80 -3.24 10.85 14.87
CA PRO A 80 -3.77 10.79 13.51
C PRO A 80 -2.98 11.65 12.49
N PRO A 81 -2.74 12.96 12.71
CA PRO A 81 -1.96 13.76 11.77
C PRO A 81 -0.49 13.35 11.69
N LEU A 82 0.09 12.78 12.77
CA LEU A 82 1.45 12.24 12.74
C LEU A 82 1.56 10.98 11.87
N ILE A 83 0.58 10.07 11.99
CA ILE A 83 0.49 8.85 11.18
C ILE A 83 0.34 9.22 9.72
N GLU A 84 -0.60 10.12 9.39
CA GLU A 84 -0.82 10.59 8.02
C GLU A 84 0.45 11.21 7.43
N SER A 85 1.09 12.13 8.16
CA SER A 85 2.33 12.78 7.71
C SER A 85 3.48 11.80 7.52
N PHE A 86 3.60 10.81 8.41
CA PHE A 86 4.63 9.79 8.32
C PHE A 86 4.40 8.83 7.16
N ARG A 87 3.17 8.35 6.98
CA ARG A 87 2.75 7.49 5.86
C ARG A 87 2.98 8.20 4.53
N TYR A 88 2.59 9.47 4.40
CA TYR A 88 2.89 10.29 3.22
C TYR A 88 4.39 10.37 2.93
N SER A 89 5.23 10.55 3.95
CA SER A 89 6.69 10.59 3.78
C SER A 89 7.26 9.25 3.32
N MET A 90 6.71 8.13 3.84
CA MET A 90 7.10 6.79 3.41
C MET A 90 6.71 6.54 1.95
N ILE A 91 5.47 6.86 1.56
CA ILE A 91 4.98 6.72 0.19
C ILE A 91 5.91 7.46 -0.78
N ARG A 92 6.16 8.76 -0.52
CA ARG A 92 7.06 9.58 -1.34
C ARG A 92 8.48 9.02 -1.44
N HIS A 93 9.00 8.41 -0.37
CA HIS A 93 10.31 7.76 -0.39
C HIS A 93 10.30 6.53 -1.30
N HIS A 94 9.30 5.65 -1.19
CA HIS A 94 9.19 4.44 -2.00
C HIS A 94 8.98 4.77 -3.48
N GLU A 95 8.12 5.74 -3.81
CA GLU A 95 7.95 6.23 -5.18
C GLU A 95 9.28 6.71 -5.78
N PHE A 96 10.03 7.52 -5.03
CA PHE A 96 11.32 8.02 -5.47
C PHE A 96 12.33 6.88 -5.69
N GLN A 97 12.40 5.93 -4.75
CA GLN A 97 13.26 4.76 -4.87
C GLN A 97 12.88 3.87 -6.05
N ALA A 98 11.59 3.58 -6.25
CA ALA A 98 11.09 2.81 -7.37
C ALA A 98 11.49 3.47 -8.71
N ASN A 99 11.28 4.78 -8.85
CA ASN A 99 11.65 5.53 -10.05
C ASN A 99 13.17 5.52 -10.30
N LEU A 100 14.00 5.64 -9.26
CA LEU A 100 15.45 5.53 -9.39
C LEU A 100 15.89 4.13 -9.84
N MET A 101 15.23 3.08 -9.36
CA MET A 101 15.52 1.71 -9.78
C MET A 101 15.11 1.50 -11.24
N LEU A 102 13.94 1.98 -11.67
CA LEU A 102 13.52 1.90 -13.08
C LEU A 102 14.50 2.58 -14.03
N LYS A 103 15.01 3.77 -13.69
CA LYS A 103 16.02 4.45 -14.50
C LYS A 103 17.30 3.62 -14.65
N LYS A 104 17.77 3.00 -13.56
CA LYS A 104 18.94 2.12 -13.60
C LYS A 104 18.66 0.83 -14.37
N MET A 105 17.45 0.28 -14.25
CA MET A 105 17.01 -0.90 -15.01
C MET A 105 16.97 -0.59 -16.51
N ASP A 106 16.55 0.62 -16.91
CA ASP A 106 16.51 1.05 -18.31
C ASP A 106 17.90 1.02 -18.97
N GLU A 107 18.91 1.54 -18.27
CA GLU A 107 20.30 1.50 -18.72
C GLU A 107 20.79 0.06 -18.90
N ILE A 108 20.63 -0.78 -17.87
CA ILE A 108 21.08 -2.18 -17.89
C ILE A 108 20.34 -2.98 -18.97
N TYR A 109 19.02 -2.78 -19.09
CA TYR A 109 18.20 -3.48 -20.07
C TYR A 109 18.49 -3.03 -21.51
N SER A 110 18.81 -1.76 -21.70
CA SER A 110 19.26 -1.25 -23.00
C SER A 110 20.57 -1.90 -23.44
N ASP A 111 21.53 -2.08 -22.53
CA ASP A 111 22.76 -2.78 -22.83
C ASP A 111 22.55 -4.28 -23.05
N PHE A 112 21.68 -4.92 -22.26
CA PHE A 112 21.23 -6.29 -22.49
C PHE A 112 20.66 -6.47 -23.91
N LYS A 113 19.78 -5.58 -24.38
CA LYS A 113 19.19 -5.64 -25.72
C LYS A 113 20.24 -5.52 -26.83
N LYS A 114 21.25 -4.65 -26.66
CA LYS A 114 22.37 -4.54 -27.63
C LYS A 114 23.17 -5.84 -27.68
N ASP A 115 23.48 -6.41 -26.53
CA ASP A 115 24.20 -7.68 -26.42
C ASP A 115 23.41 -8.84 -27.05
N LEU A 116 22.10 -8.87 -26.82
CA LEU A 116 21.19 -9.83 -27.42
C LEU A 116 21.17 -9.68 -28.95
N GLN A 117 21.07 -8.46 -29.48
CA GLN A 117 21.12 -8.20 -30.92
C GLN A 117 22.44 -8.67 -31.56
N ASN A 118 23.56 -8.47 -30.86
CA ASN A 118 24.89 -8.80 -31.38
C ASN A 118 25.18 -10.30 -31.37
N LYS A 119 24.79 -11.01 -30.29
CA LYS A 119 25.13 -12.42 -30.06
C LYS A 119 24.03 -13.38 -30.51
N TRP A 120 22.78 -12.94 -30.45
CA TRP A 120 21.57 -13.74 -30.66
C TRP A 120 20.56 -12.99 -31.53
N SER A 121 21.00 -12.50 -32.68
CA SER A 121 20.16 -11.67 -33.56
C SER A 121 18.80 -12.29 -33.87
N GLY A 122 18.71 -13.61 -34.06
CA GLY A 122 17.43 -14.30 -34.26
C GLY A 122 16.42 -14.11 -33.10
N LEU A 123 16.88 -14.08 -31.86
CA LEU A 123 16.04 -13.86 -30.67
C LEU A 123 15.70 -12.38 -30.48
N ALA A 124 16.62 -11.48 -30.83
CA ALA A 124 16.48 -10.06 -30.61
C ALA A 124 15.37 -9.40 -31.45
N HIS A 125 14.95 -10.03 -32.55
CA HIS A 125 13.83 -9.54 -33.38
C HIS A 125 12.45 -9.84 -32.76
N ASN A 126 12.38 -10.70 -31.75
CA ASN A 126 11.11 -11.05 -31.12
C ASN A 126 10.63 -9.94 -30.20
N VAL A 127 9.31 -9.70 -30.19
CA VAL A 127 8.69 -8.77 -29.24
C VAL A 127 8.68 -9.43 -27.87
N MET A 128 9.60 -9.00 -27.00
CA MET A 128 9.74 -9.51 -25.65
C MET A 128 9.84 -8.39 -24.61
N GLY A 129 9.33 -8.69 -23.43
CA GLY A 129 9.61 -8.01 -22.20
C GLY A 129 10.11 -8.98 -21.15
N PHE A 130 10.03 -8.56 -19.89
CA PHE A 130 10.34 -9.44 -18.77
C PHE A 130 9.60 -8.99 -17.51
N THR A 131 9.52 -9.90 -16.55
CA THR A 131 8.95 -9.65 -15.24
C THR A 131 9.71 -10.42 -14.16
N VAL A 132 9.32 -10.21 -12.90
CA VAL A 132 9.84 -10.91 -11.73
C VAL A 132 8.85 -12.01 -11.34
N ALA A 133 9.32 -13.25 -11.33
CA ALA A 133 8.57 -14.39 -10.83
C ALA A 133 8.59 -14.44 -9.30
N GLU A 134 7.77 -15.33 -8.72
CA GLU A 134 7.60 -15.47 -7.27
C GLU A 134 8.91 -15.83 -6.54
N ASP A 135 9.77 -16.61 -7.19
CA ASP A 135 11.11 -16.96 -6.70
C ASP A 135 12.15 -15.83 -6.83
N GLY A 136 11.75 -14.68 -7.37
CA GLY A 136 12.60 -13.52 -7.62
C GLY A 136 13.43 -13.62 -8.90
N GLN A 137 13.32 -14.72 -9.67
CA GLN A 137 13.98 -14.85 -10.96
C GLN A 137 13.27 -14.01 -12.02
N LEU A 138 14.02 -13.55 -13.01
CA LEU A 138 13.44 -12.90 -14.17
C LEU A 138 12.86 -13.94 -15.12
N LYS A 139 11.66 -13.66 -15.61
CA LYS A 139 11.03 -14.43 -16.69
C LYS A 139 10.70 -13.52 -17.85
N VAL A 140 10.98 -13.98 -19.05
CA VAL A 140 10.59 -13.32 -20.29
C VAL A 140 9.07 -13.28 -20.38
N THR A 141 8.56 -12.19 -20.95
CA THR A 141 7.16 -12.05 -21.31
C THR A 141 7.08 -11.81 -22.81
N SER A 142 6.12 -12.43 -23.48
CA SER A 142 5.88 -12.23 -24.91
C SER A 142 4.41 -12.47 -25.25
N PRO A 143 3.93 -11.98 -26.40
CA PRO A 143 2.66 -12.44 -26.92
C PRO A 143 2.65 -13.97 -27.15
N PRO A 144 1.46 -14.61 -27.16
CA PRO A 144 1.35 -16.03 -27.48
C PRO A 144 2.00 -16.36 -28.82
N ASP A 145 2.54 -17.58 -28.94
CA ASP A 145 3.15 -18.12 -30.15
C ASP A 145 4.34 -17.30 -30.72
N THR A 146 4.90 -16.37 -29.95
CA THR A 146 6.04 -15.54 -30.37
C THR A 146 7.39 -16.20 -30.07
N LEU A 147 7.49 -16.91 -28.95
CA LEU A 147 8.73 -17.59 -28.52
C LEU A 147 8.49 -19.09 -28.46
N THR A 148 9.47 -19.88 -28.90
CA THR A 148 9.48 -21.32 -28.59
C THR A 148 9.90 -21.53 -27.14
N ALA A 149 9.58 -22.69 -26.54
CA ALA A 149 10.02 -23.02 -25.19
C ALA A 149 11.55 -22.94 -25.02
N ARG A 150 12.30 -23.26 -26.09
CA ARG A 150 13.76 -23.13 -26.11
C ARG A 150 14.21 -21.66 -26.09
N ASP A 151 13.53 -20.81 -26.85
CA ASP A 151 13.82 -19.37 -26.88
C ASP A 151 13.55 -18.75 -25.51
N GLU A 152 12.45 -19.12 -24.87
CA GLU A 152 12.12 -18.68 -23.52
C GLU A 152 13.19 -19.11 -22.50
N GLU A 153 13.65 -20.36 -22.54
CA GLU A 153 14.70 -20.85 -21.64
C GLU A 153 16.02 -20.07 -21.82
N ILE A 154 16.41 -19.82 -23.06
CA ILE A 154 17.62 -19.03 -23.37
C ILE A 154 17.45 -17.60 -22.87
N LEU A 155 16.33 -16.94 -23.16
CA LEU A 155 16.09 -15.55 -22.76
C LEU A 155 16.01 -15.40 -21.25
N ASN A 156 15.36 -16.33 -20.55
CA ASN A 156 15.33 -16.38 -19.08
C ASN A 156 16.75 -16.46 -18.51
N THR A 157 17.59 -17.36 -19.04
CA THR A 157 18.99 -17.49 -18.62
C THR A 157 19.74 -16.17 -18.83
N LEU A 158 19.68 -15.60 -20.04
CA LEU A 158 20.40 -14.37 -20.38
C LEU A 158 19.94 -13.16 -19.54
N LEU A 159 18.64 -13.03 -19.27
CA LEU A 159 18.08 -11.97 -18.42
C LEU A 159 18.63 -12.06 -16.99
N ASN A 160 18.72 -13.27 -16.43
CA ASN A 160 19.20 -13.48 -15.06
C ASN A 160 20.73 -13.35 -14.96
N GLU A 161 21.47 -13.61 -16.04
CA GLU A 161 22.91 -13.38 -16.13
C GLU A 161 23.27 -11.90 -16.36
N ALA A 162 22.32 -11.08 -16.82
CA ALA A 162 22.53 -9.65 -17.02
C ALA A 162 22.88 -8.97 -15.68
N LYS A 163 24.14 -8.52 -15.56
CA LYS A 163 24.73 -8.06 -14.31
C LYS A 163 23.88 -6.96 -13.66
N GLY A 164 23.31 -7.28 -12.51
CA GLY A 164 22.54 -6.35 -11.69
C GLY A 164 21.06 -6.22 -12.07
N LEU A 165 20.61 -6.77 -13.21
CA LEU A 165 19.21 -6.65 -13.64
C LEU A 165 18.27 -7.41 -12.71
N GLN A 166 18.55 -8.69 -12.42
CA GLN A 166 17.75 -9.53 -11.53
C GLN A 166 17.61 -8.94 -10.11
N PRO A 167 18.69 -8.64 -9.37
CA PRO A 167 18.55 -8.16 -8.00
C PRO A 167 17.89 -6.78 -7.92
N LEU A 168 18.10 -5.93 -8.94
CA LEU A 168 17.48 -4.61 -9.01
C LEU A 168 15.98 -4.70 -9.30
N SER A 169 15.57 -5.54 -10.25
CA SER A 169 14.17 -5.76 -10.59
C SER A 169 13.40 -6.38 -9.41
N PHE A 170 14.01 -7.33 -8.70
CA PHE A 170 13.41 -7.93 -7.51
C PHE A 170 13.26 -6.90 -6.38
N LYS A 171 14.27 -6.04 -6.18
CA LYS A 171 14.18 -4.93 -5.22
C LYS A 171 13.08 -3.94 -5.60
N HIS A 172 12.95 -3.61 -6.87
CA HIS A 172 11.88 -2.75 -7.37
C HIS A 172 10.50 -3.37 -7.11
N ALA A 173 10.33 -4.67 -7.42
CA ALA A 173 9.08 -5.38 -7.18
C ALA A 173 8.64 -5.30 -5.71
N LYS A 174 9.57 -5.55 -4.77
CA LYS A 174 9.31 -5.39 -3.32
C LYS A 174 8.93 -3.97 -2.94
N THR A 175 9.65 -2.99 -3.48
CA THR A 175 9.38 -1.56 -3.21
C THR A 175 7.98 -1.16 -3.68
N VAL A 176 7.52 -1.66 -4.83
CA VAL A 176 6.16 -1.42 -5.34
C VAL A 176 5.10 -2.11 -4.48
N ILE A 177 5.35 -3.36 -4.05
CA ILE A 177 4.43 -4.07 -3.15
C ILE A 177 4.28 -3.32 -1.82
N GLU A 178 5.38 -2.88 -1.22
CA GLU A 178 5.38 -2.09 0.02
C GLU A 178 4.65 -0.75 -0.16
N LEU A 179 4.88 -0.07 -1.29
CA LEU A 179 4.18 1.17 -1.63
C LEU A 179 2.65 0.97 -1.67
N ILE A 180 2.18 -0.10 -2.31
CA ILE A 180 0.74 -0.41 -2.42
C ILE A 180 0.11 -0.68 -1.06
N GLN A 181 0.83 -1.39 -0.18
CA GLN A 181 0.38 -1.63 1.20
C GLN A 181 0.32 -0.33 2.01
N LEU A 182 1.22 0.62 1.73
CA LEU A 182 1.28 1.91 2.41
C LEU A 182 0.19 2.87 1.94
N ASP A 183 -0.14 2.93 0.64
CA ASP A 183 -1.13 3.87 0.10
C ASP A 183 -2.53 3.24 0.02
N LYS A 184 -3.11 2.97 1.20
CA LYS A 184 -4.46 2.42 1.33
C LYS A 184 -5.51 3.24 0.58
N PRO A 185 -5.56 4.59 0.67
CA PRO A 185 -6.55 5.37 -0.08
C PRO A 185 -6.50 5.12 -1.59
N GLN A 186 -5.30 4.93 -2.16
CA GLN A 186 -5.15 4.64 -3.58
C GLN A 186 -5.50 3.18 -3.92
N PHE A 187 -5.07 2.19 -3.14
CA PHE A 187 -5.06 0.78 -3.57
C PHE A 187 -5.97 -0.19 -2.81
N GLU A 188 -6.36 0.11 -1.58
CA GLU A 188 -7.14 -0.82 -0.75
C GLU A 188 -8.48 -1.16 -1.41
N GLY A 189 -8.77 -2.46 -1.54
CA GLY A 189 -9.95 -2.98 -2.24
C GLY A 189 -9.95 -2.80 -3.77
N LYS A 190 -8.91 -2.20 -4.36
CA LYS A 190 -8.82 -1.93 -5.81
C LYS A 190 -7.73 -2.73 -6.51
N VAL A 191 -6.60 -2.95 -5.84
CA VAL A 191 -5.45 -3.68 -6.38
C VAL A 191 -4.90 -4.59 -5.28
N LYS A 192 -4.77 -5.89 -5.59
CA LYS A 192 -4.01 -6.82 -4.74
C LYS A 192 -2.70 -7.16 -5.45
N LEU A 193 -1.56 -6.85 -4.83
CA LEU A 193 -0.25 -7.17 -5.38
C LEU A 193 0.64 -7.83 -4.33
N ASP A 194 1.20 -8.97 -4.69
CA ASP A 194 2.25 -9.67 -3.95
C ASP A 194 3.19 -10.37 -4.95
N LEU A 195 4.22 -11.07 -4.46
CA LEU A 195 5.16 -11.75 -5.35
C LEU A 195 4.53 -12.89 -6.17
N SER A 196 3.47 -13.53 -5.66
CA SER A 196 2.80 -14.64 -6.35
C SER A 196 2.06 -14.19 -7.60
N ASN A 197 1.59 -12.93 -7.64
CA ASN A 197 0.87 -12.37 -8.79
C ASN A 197 1.61 -11.23 -9.51
N PHE A 198 2.77 -10.78 -9.02
CA PHE A 198 3.54 -9.69 -9.61
C PHE A 198 3.80 -9.88 -11.11
N HIS A 199 4.18 -11.10 -11.50
CA HIS A 199 4.47 -11.47 -12.89
C HIS A 199 3.29 -11.29 -13.85
N LYS A 200 2.06 -11.35 -13.33
CA LYS A 200 0.84 -11.11 -14.13
C LYS A 200 0.58 -9.62 -14.28
N MET A 201 0.93 -8.85 -13.26
CA MET A 201 0.59 -7.44 -13.14
C MET A 201 1.61 -6.50 -13.81
N ILE A 202 2.91 -6.79 -13.72
CA ILE A 202 3.96 -5.88 -14.21
C ILE A 202 4.77 -6.54 -15.32
N ASP A 203 4.94 -5.83 -16.43
CA ASP A 203 5.90 -6.14 -17.48
C ASP A 203 6.90 -5.00 -17.62
N TYR A 204 8.14 -5.23 -17.18
CA TYR A 204 9.22 -4.25 -17.24
C TYR A 204 9.67 -3.94 -18.66
N GLY A 205 9.60 -4.89 -19.59
CA GLY A 205 9.95 -4.63 -20.98
C GLY A 205 9.03 -3.57 -21.59
N LEU A 206 7.73 -3.65 -21.32
CA LEU A 206 6.77 -2.62 -21.74
C LEU A 206 7.06 -1.27 -21.08
N LEU A 207 7.37 -1.24 -19.78
CA LEU A 207 7.70 0.01 -19.06
C LEU A 207 8.92 0.71 -19.67
N LEU A 208 10.00 -0.05 -19.84
CA LEU A 208 11.30 0.47 -20.27
C LEU A 208 11.27 0.83 -21.76
N ASN A 209 10.65 0.01 -22.62
CA ASN A 209 10.59 0.29 -24.06
C ASN A 209 9.76 1.53 -24.42
N LYS A 210 8.74 1.86 -23.61
CA LYS A 210 7.88 3.03 -23.83
C LYS A 210 8.39 4.29 -23.13
N GLY A 211 9.52 4.22 -22.44
CA GLY A 211 10.01 5.32 -21.61
C GLY A 211 9.04 5.71 -20.49
N ALA A 212 8.20 4.76 -20.04
CA ALA A 212 7.17 4.98 -19.03
C ALA A 212 7.75 4.93 -17.60
N LEU A 213 8.87 5.63 -17.42
CA LEU A 213 9.59 5.72 -16.15
C LEU A 213 8.95 6.74 -15.18
N ASP A 214 8.07 7.59 -15.69
CA ASP A 214 7.26 8.51 -14.89
C ASP A 214 5.91 7.86 -14.52
N LEU A 215 5.51 8.00 -13.27
CA LEU A 215 4.23 7.52 -12.74
C LEU A 215 3.03 8.14 -13.47
N SER A 216 3.18 9.38 -13.95
CA SER A 216 2.12 10.08 -14.69
C SER A 216 1.86 9.51 -16.09
N SER A 217 2.75 8.65 -16.60
CA SER A 217 2.60 8.02 -17.90
C SER A 217 1.41 7.06 -17.93
N THR A 218 0.66 7.06 -19.04
CA THR A 218 -0.43 6.11 -19.30
C THR A 218 0.04 4.68 -19.61
N ASP A 219 1.33 4.43 -19.42
CA ASP A 219 1.97 3.13 -19.54
C ASP A 219 2.88 2.84 -18.34
N SER A 220 2.76 3.61 -17.25
CA SER A 220 3.54 3.42 -16.03
C SER A 220 3.22 2.09 -15.34
N TRP A 221 4.04 1.69 -14.36
CA TRP A 221 3.73 0.48 -13.59
C TRP A 221 2.41 0.62 -12.83
N LEU A 222 2.07 1.84 -12.40
CA LEU A 222 0.80 2.16 -11.76
C LEU A 222 -0.38 1.96 -12.72
N ASP A 223 -0.22 2.44 -13.95
CA ASP A 223 -1.22 2.24 -14.99
C ASP A 223 -1.39 0.75 -15.36
N GLN A 224 -0.29 -0.02 -15.45
CA GLN A 224 -0.36 -1.46 -15.69
C GLN A 224 -1.15 -2.18 -14.59
N LEU A 225 -0.95 -1.81 -13.31
CA LEU A 225 -1.69 -2.37 -12.19
C LEU A 225 -3.18 -2.10 -12.31
N HIS A 226 -3.57 -0.83 -12.49
CA HIS A 226 -4.98 -0.46 -12.60
C HIS A 226 -5.67 -1.17 -13.78
N LYS A 227 -5.04 -1.16 -14.97
CA LYS A 227 -5.59 -1.81 -16.16
C LYS A 227 -5.77 -3.32 -16.01
N LYS A 228 -4.92 -3.99 -15.23
CA LYS A 228 -4.97 -5.45 -15.06
C LYS A 228 -5.85 -5.88 -13.89
N ALA A 229 -5.84 -5.15 -12.78
CA ALA A 229 -6.78 -5.36 -11.68
C ALA A 229 -8.24 -5.19 -12.15
N GLU A 230 -8.51 -4.24 -13.05
CA GLU A 230 -9.85 -4.09 -13.64
C GLU A 230 -10.29 -5.30 -14.49
N LYS A 231 -9.33 -5.98 -15.14
CA LYS A 231 -9.56 -7.07 -16.09
C LYS A 231 -9.59 -8.46 -15.44
N ASP A 232 -9.13 -8.62 -14.21
CA ASP A 232 -9.22 -9.88 -13.47
C ASP A 232 -10.54 -9.95 -12.67
N PRO A 233 -11.58 -10.67 -13.15
CA PRO A 233 -12.86 -10.77 -12.46
C PRO A 233 -12.80 -11.59 -11.17
N SER A 234 -11.69 -12.27 -10.87
CA SER A 234 -11.53 -13.04 -9.64
C SER A 234 -11.28 -12.16 -8.40
N GLU A 235 -10.80 -10.93 -8.59
CA GLU A 235 -10.52 -9.98 -7.49
C GLU A 235 -11.77 -9.17 -7.07
N ARG A 236 -12.80 -9.06 -7.92
CA ARG A 236 -14.04 -8.30 -7.59
C ARG A 236 -14.97 -9.00 -6.60
N LYS A 237 -14.75 -10.28 -6.27
CA LYS A 237 -15.71 -11.09 -5.50
C LYS A 237 -15.52 -11.11 -3.98
N GLN A 238 -14.53 -10.41 -3.42
CA GLN A 238 -14.30 -10.44 -1.95
C GLN A 238 -14.77 -9.18 -1.17
N GLY A 239 -15.48 -8.25 -1.82
CA GLY A 239 -15.92 -7.00 -1.19
C GLY A 239 -17.42 -6.82 -0.94
N LEU A 240 -18.27 -7.82 -1.19
CA LEU A 240 -19.72 -7.69 -1.03
C LEU A 240 -20.33 -8.92 -0.35
N HIS A 241 -20.20 -8.96 0.98
CA HIS A 241 -21.21 -9.58 1.84
C HIS A 241 -21.89 -8.46 2.62
N ILE A 242 -22.98 -7.93 2.04
CA ILE A 242 -24.08 -7.40 2.83
C ILE A 242 -25.13 -8.50 2.78
N GLU A 243 -25.26 -9.27 3.85
CA GLU A 243 -26.46 -10.07 4.06
C GLU A 243 -27.57 -9.16 4.61
N ALA A 244 -28.76 -9.36 4.07
CA ALA A 244 -29.98 -8.62 4.33
C ALA A 244 -30.68 -9.04 5.63
#